data_AF-A0AAE3ASN2-F1
#
_entry.id   AF-A0AAE3ASN2-F1
#
_cell.length_a   1.000
_cell.length_b   1.000
_cell.length_c   1.000
_cell.angle_alpha   90.00
_cell.angle_beta   90.00
_cell.angle_gamma   90.00
#
_symmetry.space_group_name_H-M   'P 1'
#
loop_
_entity.id
_entity.type
_entity.pdbx_description
1 polymer ?
#
loop_
_entity_poly.entity_id
_entity_poly.type
_entity_poly.pdbx_seq_one_letter_code
_entity_poly.pdbx_strand_id
1 'polypeptide(L)'
;METKPKIESKTELKTKFKKTEKMIASRFLKIVLAVAVAVTGSLPFLLLPEIIKKLAVAGYIGLFAACFLTNATVFLPASGIAFTISASTVLNPLFSTIIGGVGTACGELISYCCGRAGKNVVEDTPFLFRIQTYVQKYGVFTVWLFAFLPLPLFDLVGVTAGAGKMPLPKYIIPCMIGKVMKMMVYVFLVQWYLKI
;
A
#
# COMPACT_ATOMS: atom_id res chain seq x y z
N MET A 1 -35.75 41.56 12.55
CA MET A 1 -34.91 40.93 13.58
C MET A 1 -33.61 40.49 12.92
N GLU A 2 -32.62 41.39 12.84
CA GLU A 2 -31.32 41.11 12.22
C GLU A 2 -30.37 40.49 13.25
N THR A 3 -29.98 39.23 13.02
CA THR A 3 -28.95 38.53 13.77
C THR A 3 -27.58 39.10 13.42
N LYS A 4 -27.00 39.94 14.29
CA LYS A 4 -25.61 40.42 14.14
C LYS A 4 -24.61 39.26 14.28
N PRO A 5 -23.55 39.20 13.44
CA PRO A 5 -22.58 38.12 13.42
C PRO A 5 -21.69 38.14 14.66
N LYS A 6 -21.51 36.97 15.29
CA LYS A 6 -20.68 36.74 16.47
C LYS A 6 -19.20 36.86 16.06
N ILE A 7 -18.58 38.00 16.34
CA ILE A 7 -17.17 38.28 16.04
C ILE A 7 -16.31 37.38 16.94
N GLU A 8 -15.79 36.27 16.38
CA GLU A 8 -14.85 35.37 17.07
C GLU A 8 -13.64 36.18 17.59
N SER A 9 -13.28 36.02 18.87
CA SER A 9 -12.22 36.83 19.47
C SER A 9 -10.84 36.47 18.90
N LYS A 10 -9.95 37.47 18.74
CA LYS A 10 -8.58 37.28 18.19
C LYS A 10 -7.78 36.17 18.90
N THR A 11 -8.09 35.90 20.17
CA THR A 11 -7.45 34.86 21.00
C THR A 11 -7.92 33.45 20.62
N GLU A 12 -9.22 33.27 20.33
CA GLU A 12 -9.78 31.99 19.87
C GLU A 12 -9.27 31.63 18.46
N LEU A 13 -9.17 32.62 17.57
CA LEU A 13 -8.56 32.47 16.24
C LEU A 13 -7.11 32.00 16.34
N LYS A 14 -6.25 32.67 17.12
CA LYS A 14 -4.85 32.26 17.32
C LYS A 14 -4.71 30.84 17.86
N THR A 15 -5.63 30.43 18.73
CA THR A 15 -5.60 29.09 19.33
C THR A 15 -6.05 28.00 18.34
N LYS A 16 -7.05 28.30 17.51
CA LYS A 16 -7.50 27.44 16.39
C LYS A 16 -6.36 27.24 15.37
N PHE A 17 -5.68 28.33 14.96
CA PHE A 17 -4.55 28.26 14.02
C PHE A 17 -3.40 27.41 14.57
N LYS A 18 -2.98 27.64 15.82
CA LYS A 18 -1.88 26.88 16.45
C LYS A 18 -2.20 25.39 16.61
N LYS A 19 -3.48 25.04 16.83
CA LYS A 19 -3.96 23.65 16.91
C LYS A 19 -3.96 22.97 15.53
N THR A 20 -4.35 23.70 14.47
CA THR A 20 -4.33 23.22 13.08
C THR A 20 -2.90 23.00 12.58
N GLU A 21 -1.97 23.92 12.86
CA GLU A 21 -0.55 23.77 12.51
C GLU A 21 0.07 22.54 13.19
N LYS A 22 -0.18 22.35 14.51
CA LYS A 22 0.29 21.15 15.23
C LYS A 22 -0.29 19.86 14.64
N MET A 23 -1.55 19.89 14.20
CA MET A 23 -2.21 18.73 13.58
C MET A 23 -1.61 18.40 12.22
N ILE A 24 -1.37 19.42 11.37
CA ILE A 24 -0.75 19.27 10.06
C ILE A 24 0.71 18.80 10.21
N ALA A 25 1.49 19.41 11.10
CA ALA A 25 2.87 19.02 11.38
C ALA A 25 2.98 17.55 11.86
N SER A 26 2.07 17.10 12.73
CA SER A 26 2.07 15.70 13.19
C SER A 26 1.70 14.70 12.08
N ARG A 27 0.86 15.09 11.12
CA ARG A 27 0.51 14.26 9.95
C ARG A 27 1.65 14.22 8.95
N PHE A 28 2.29 15.36 8.67
CA PHE A 28 3.48 15.43 7.83
C PHE A 28 4.64 14.62 8.43
N LEU A 29 4.88 14.73 9.74
CA LEU A 29 5.93 13.97 10.41
C LEU A 29 5.69 12.45 10.30
N LYS A 30 4.45 11.99 10.42
CA LYS A 30 4.09 10.57 10.23
C LYS A 30 4.28 10.11 8.78
N ILE A 31 3.96 10.96 7.79
CA ILE A 31 4.19 10.67 6.37
C ILE A 31 5.69 10.61 6.08
N VAL A 32 6.47 11.57 6.57
CA VAL A 32 7.93 11.60 6.43
C VAL A 32 8.56 10.39 7.10
N LEU A 33 8.09 9.99 8.29
CA LEU A 33 8.57 8.80 8.98
C LEU A 33 8.19 7.52 8.24
N ALA A 34 6.99 7.43 7.67
CA ALA A 34 6.57 6.28 6.86
C ALA A 34 7.38 6.17 5.56
N VAL A 35 7.67 7.30 4.91
CA VAL A 35 8.58 7.35 3.75
C VAL A 35 9.99 6.99 4.17
N ALA A 36 10.49 7.50 5.29
CA ALA A 36 11.81 7.18 5.80
C ALA A 36 11.96 5.69 6.14
N VAL A 37 10.96 5.08 6.77
CA VAL A 37 10.90 3.63 7.06
C VAL A 37 10.80 2.80 5.77
N ALA A 38 10.03 3.26 4.77
CA ALA A 38 10.00 2.60 3.47
C ALA A 38 11.37 2.66 2.77
N VAL A 39 12.06 3.81 2.85
CA VAL A 39 13.40 4.02 2.29
C VAL A 39 14.44 3.19 3.07
N THR A 40 14.40 3.17 4.40
CA THR A 40 15.32 2.34 5.20
C THR A 40 15.03 0.85 5.09
N GLY A 41 13.78 0.43 4.93
CA GLY A 41 13.42 -0.96 4.64
C GLY A 41 13.86 -1.42 3.24
N SER A 42 13.94 -0.50 2.28
CA SER A 42 14.51 -0.77 0.95
C SER A 42 16.04 -0.78 0.92
N LEU A 43 16.70 -0.25 1.95
CA LEU A 43 18.16 -0.05 2.00
C LEU A 43 18.97 -1.36 2.10
N PRO A 44 18.57 -2.39 2.89
CA PRO A 44 19.24 -3.70 2.88
C PRO A 44 19.19 -4.39 1.51
N PHE A 45 18.14 -4.12 0.72
CA PHE A 45 17.96 -4.71 -0.61
C PHE A 45 18.80 -4.01 -1.70
N LEU A 46 19.05 -2.71 -1.57
CA LEU A 46 20.00 -1.98 -2.43
C LEU A 46 21.46 -2.44 -2.23
N LEU A 47 21.78 -3.04 -1.07
CA LEU A 47 23.13 -3.49 -0.70
C LEU A 47 23.41 -4.97 -1.02
N LEU A 48 22.42 -5.75 -1.50
CA LEU A 48 22.58 -7.18 -1.83
C LEU A 48 22.33 -7.47 -3.33
N PRO A 49 23.17 -6.95 -4.24
CA PRO A 49 23.08 -7.20 -5.67
C PRO A 49 23.21 -8.69 -6.06
N GLU A 50 23.77 -9.53 -5.18
CA GLU A 50 23.93 -10.97 -5.44
C GLU A 50 22.62 -11.76 -5.43
N ILE A 51 21.66 -11.40 -4.58
CA ILE A 51 20.34 -12.07 -4.53
C ILE A 51 19.54 -11.71 -5.79
N ILE A 52 19.64 -10.46 -6.23
CA ILE A 52 18.98 -9.96 -7.46
C ILE A 52 19.58 -10.64 -8.70
N LYS A 53 20.91 -10.81 -8.77
CA LYS A 53 21.57 -11.55 -9.86
C LYS A 53 21.14 -13.02 -9.93
N LYS A 54 20.96 -13.69 -8.79
CA LYS A 54 20.44 -15.07 -8.77
C LYS A 54 18.95 -15.15 -9.13
N LEU A 55 18.16 -14.16 -8.76
CA LEU A 55 16.74 -14.08 -9.12
C LEU A 55 16.53 -13.73 -10.60
N ALA A 56 17.46 -12.98 -11.20
CA ALA A 56 17.47 -12.69 -12.64
C ALA A 56 17.61 -13.97 -13.49
N VAL A 57 18.28 -15.02 -12.99
CA VAL A 57 18.36 -16.33 -13.67
C VAL A 57 17.00 -17.05 -13.69
N ALA A 58 16.12 -16.78 -12.72
CA ALA A 58 14.76 -17.32 -12.69
C ALA A 58 13.75 -16.48 -13.51
N GLY A 59 14.18 -15.36 -14.11
CA GLY A 59 13.38 -14.50 -14.97
C GLY A 59 12.06 -14.07 -14.31
N TYR A 60 10.98 -14.14 -15.08
CA TYR A 60 9.64 -13.75 -14.63
C TYR A 60 9.08 -14.60 -13.49
N ILE A 61 9.43 -15.89 -13.43
CA ILE A 61 8.97 -16.80 -12.37
C ILE A 61 9.59 -16.40 -11.03
N GLY A 62 10.88 -16.06 -11.04
CA GLY A 62 11.59 -15.55 -9.86
C GLY A 62 10.98 -14.25 -9.35
N LEU A 63 10.64 -13.33 -10.26
CA LEU A 63 9.96 -12.08 -9.92
C LEU A 63 8.60 -12.34 -9.24
N PHE A 64 7.78 -13.20 -9.83
CA PHE A 64 6.48 -13.57 -9.25
C PHE A 64 6.64 -14.11 -7.82
N ALA A 65 7.53 -15.10 -7.64
CA ALA A 65 7.75 -15.73 -6.34
C ALA A 65 8.28 -14.74 -5.30
N ALA A 66 9.19 -13.87 -5.67
CA ALA A 66 9.70 -12.84 -4.76
C ALA A 66 8.60 -11.84 -4.36
N CYS A 67 7.82 -11.33 -5.31
CA CYS A 67 6.69 -10.43 -5.02
C CYS A 67 5.61 -11.12 -4.16
N PHE A 68 5.34 -12.40 -4.41
CA PHE A 68 4.42 -13.21 -3.61
C PHE A 68 4.92 -13.35 -2.18
N LEU A 69 6.15 -13.86 -1.97
CA LEU A 69 6.70 -14.14 -0.65
C LEU A 69 6.89 -12.86 0.18
N THR A 70 7.25 -11.75 -0.45
CA THR A 70 7.42 -10.47 0.26
C THR A 70 6.09 -9.82 0.67
N ASN A 71 5.00 -10.11 -0.02
CA ASN A 71 3.66 -9.61 0.35
C ASN A 71 2.82 -10.68 1.07
N ALA A 72 3.36 -11.87 1.27
CA ALA A 72 2.73 -12.96 2.01
C ALA A 72 2.70 -12.72 3.53
N THR A 73 3.48 -11.75 4.02
CA THR A 73 3.55 -11.43 5.44
C THR A 73 2.43 -10.49 5.85
N VAL A 74 1.67 -10.86 6.88
CA VAL A 74 0.43 -10.17 7.30
C VAL A 74 0.65 -8.74 7.83
N PHE A 75 1.89 -8.32 8.13
CA PHE A 75 2.17 -7.01 8.74
C PHE A 75 3.50 -6.33 8.39
N LEU A 76 4.39 -6.99 7.64
CA LEU A 76 5.67 -6.38 7.25
C LEU A 76 5.56 -5.89 5.81
N PRO A 77 5.51 -4.58 5.56
CA PRO A 77 5.46 -4.04 4.21
C PRO A 77 6.84 -4.18 3.55
N ALA A 78 7.17 -5.38 3.09
CA ALA A 78 8.25 -5.56 2.12
C ALA A 78 7.65 -5.27 0.73
N SER A 79 7.79 -4.01 0.29
CA SER A 79 7.16 -3.57 -0.96
C SER A 79 7.71 -4.37 -2.15
N GLY A 80 6.86 -5.11 -2.85
CA GLY A 80 7.21 -5.80 -4.11
C GLY A 80 7.65 -4.86 -5.23
N ILE A 81 7.54 -3.55 -5.00
CA ILE A 81 7.95 -2.47 -5.90
C ILE A 81 9.46 -2.56 -6.19
N ALA A 82 10.29 -2.78 -5.18
CA ALA A 82 11.73 -2.85 -5.35
C ALA A 82 12.14 -3.97 -6.31
N PHE A 83 11.60 -5.18 -6.11
CA PHE A 83 11.83 -6.32 -7.00
C PHE A 83 11.35 -6.05 -8.43
N THR A 84 10.19 -5.42 -8.56
CA THR A 84 9.60 -5.12 -9.87
C THR A 84 10.43 -4.09 -10.65
N ILE A 85 10.93 -3.05 -9.98
CA ILE A 85 11.83 -2.05 -10.58
C ILE A 85 13.18 -2.69 -10.95
N SER A 86 13.78 -3.47 -10.05
CA SER A 86 15.05 -4.14 -10.36
C SER A 86 14.90 -5.14 -11.50
N ALA A 87 13.76 -5.84 -11.60
CA ALA A 87 13.51 -6.75 -12.71
C ALA A 87 13.21 -5.99 -14.02
N SER A 88 12.61 -4.80 -13.96
CA SER A 88 12.30 -4.01 -15.16
C SER A 88 13.52 -3.37 -15.83
N THR A 89 14.67 -3.30 -15.15
CA THR A 89 15.93 -2.82 -15.76
C THR A 89 16.63 -3.91 -16.58
N VAL A 90 16.31 -5.19 -16.33
CA VAL A 90 16.95 -6.34 -17.00
C VAL A 90 15.98 -7.06 -17.94
N LEU A 91 14.68 -7.09 -17.61
CA LEU A 91 13.60 -7.70 -18.38
C LEU A 91 12.68 -6.64 -18.99
N ASN A 92 11.74 -7.06 -19.83
CA ASN A 92 10.75 -6.14 -20.38
C ASN A 92 9.89 -5.50 -19.26
N PRO A 93 9.83 -4.15 -19.17
CA PRO A 93 9.18 -3.45 -18.06
C PRO A 93 7.68 -3.70 -17.98
N LEU A 94 7.00 -3.88 -19.12
CA LEU A 94 5.56 -4.14 -19.15
C LEU A 94 5.25 -5.50 -18.53
N PHE A 95 5.98 -6.54 -18.92
CA PHE A 95 5.78 -7.88 -18.36
C PHE A 95 6.21 -7.96 -16.89
N SER A 96 7.30 -7.28 -16.51
CA SER A 96 7.74 -7.22 -15.12
C SER A 96 6.68 -6.58 -14.22
N THR A 97 6.05 -5.49 -14.65
CA THR A 97 5.00 -4.81 -13.86
C THR A 97 3.74 -5.66 -13.71
N ILE A 98 3.31 -6.35 -14.77
CA ILE A 98 2.18 -7.28 -14.71
C ILE A 98 2.49 -8.42 -13.74
N ILE A 99 3.63 -9.08 -13.90
CA ILE A 99 3.96 -10.28 -13.14
C ILE A 99 4.26 -9.96 -11.68
N GLY A 100 4.98 -8.87 -11.41
CA GLY A 100 5.19 -8.36 -10.06
C GLY A 100 3.88 -7.95 -9.38
N GLY A 101 2.99 -7.27 -10.11
CA GLY A 101 1.66 -6.88 -9.62
C GLY A 101 0.77 -8.08 -9.29
N VAL A 102 0.75 -9.10 -10.14
CA VAL A 102 0.01 -10.36 -9.92
C VAL A 102 0.60 -11.10 -8.71
N GLY A 103 1.93 -11.26 -8.64
CA GLY A 103 2.60 -11.91 -7.52
C GLY A 103 2.31 -11.23 -6.19
N THR A 104 2.41 -9.89 -6.15
CA THR A 104 2.03 -9.11 -4.97
C THR A 104 0.56 -9.31 -4.60
N ALA A 105 -0.37 -9.26 -5.54
CA ALA A 105 -1.79 -9.47 -5.26
C ALA A 105 -2.10 -10.89 -4.75
N CYS A 106 -1.36 -11.90 -5.23
CA CYS A 106 -1.43 -13.26 -4.71
C CYS A 106 -0.92 -13.35 -3.27
N GLY A 107 0.15 -12.63 -2.90
CA GLY A 107 0.64 -12.59 -1.51
C GLY A 107 -0.42 -12.01 -0.55
N GLU A 108 -1.12 -10.98 -1.00
CA GLU A 108 -2.21 -10.32 -0.27
C GLU A 108 -3.45 -11.20 -0.06
N LEU A 109 -3.59 -12.30 -0.82
CA LEU A 109 -4.63 -13.28 -0.54
C LEU A 109 -4.49 -13.91 0.85
N ILE A 110 -3.27 -13.95 1.40
CA ILE A 110 -3.02 -14.50 2.73
C ILE A 110 -3.71 -13.65 3.79
N SER A 111 -3.61 -12.32 3.72
CA SER A 111 -4.30 -11.41 4.65
C SER A 111 -5.83 -11.53 4.52
N TYR A 112 -6.35 -11.65 3.30
CA TYR A 112 -7.76 -11.95 3.04
C TYR A 112 -8.22 -13.28 3.64
N CYS A 113 -7.46 -14.36 3.43
CA CYS A 113 -7.77 -15.68 3.98
C CYS A 113 -7.71 -15.68 5.52
N CYS A 114 -6.74 -14.99 6.11
CA CYS A 114 -6.65 -14.80 7.57
C CYS A 114 -7.92 -14.14 8.13
N GLY A 115 -8.39 -13.05 7.50
CA GLY A 115 -9.64 -12.40 7.88
C GLY A 115 -10.87 -13.28 7.67
N ARG A 116 -10.93 -14.01 6.56
CA ARG A 116 -12.03 -14.93 6.24
C ARG A 116 -12.13 -16.09 7.22
N ALA A 117 -11.00 -16.59 7.72
CA ALA A 117 -10.94 -17.65 8.72
C ALA A 117 -11.37 -17.21 10.13
N GLY A 118 -11.69 -15.92 10.34
CA GLY A 118 -12.21 -15.42 11.62
C GLY A 118 -11.17 -15.31 12.72
N LYS A 119 -9.87 -15.36 12.40
CA LYS A 119 -8.84 -15.04 13.38
C LYS A 119 -8.86 -13.53 13.60
N ASN A 120 -9.09 -13.09 14.84
CA ASN A 120 -8.86 -11.69 15.26
C ASN A 120 -7.35 -11.43 15.26
N VAL A 121 -6.77 -11.31 14.07
CA VAL A 121 -5.33 -11.09 13.87
C VAL A 121 -4.96 -9.62 14.08
N VAL A 122 -5.95 -8.72 14.10
CA VAL A 122 -5.75 -7.27 14.18
C VAL A 122 -6.44 -6.72 15.43
N GLU A 123 -5.75 -5.84 16.15
CA GLU A 123 -6.31 -5.11 17.30
C GLU A 123 -7.48 -4.21 16.87
N ASP A 124 -8.53 -4.18 17.70
CA ASP A 124 -9.73 -3.35 17.52
C ASP A 124 -9.39 -1.87 17.70
N THR A 125 -8.79 -1.28 16.67
CA THR A 125 -8.47 0.14 16.62
C THR A 125 -9.58 0.93 15.93
N PRO A 126 -9.84 2.19 16.31
CA PRO A 126 -10.83 3.04 15.64
C PRO A 126 -10.51 3.27 14.15
N PHE A 127 -9.24 3.09 13.76
CA PHE A 127 -8.82 3.13 12.37
C PHE A 127 -9.28 1.89 11.58
N LEU A 128 -9.19 0.70 12.19
CA LEU A 128 -9.65 -0.55 11.58
C LEU A 128 -11.16 -0.50 11.30
N PHE A 129 -11.96 -0.03 12.26
CA PHE A 129 -13.39 0.20 12.07
C PHE A 129 -13.67 1.13 10.90
N ARG A 130 -12.85 2.17 10.71
CA ARG A 130 -13.02 3.10 9.58
C ARG A 130 -12.76 2.42 8.23
N ILE A 131 -11.72 1.60 8.12
CA ILE A 131 -11.45 0.79 6.92
C ILE A 131 -12.59 -0.19 6.69
N GLN A 132 -13.03 -0.88 7.73
CA GLN A 132 -14.15 -1.83 7.66
C GLN A 132 -15.41 -1.17 7.12
N THR A 133 -15.79 0.02 7.62
CA THR A 133 -16.93 0.79 7.11
C THR A 133 -16.77 1.15 5.63
N TYR A 134 -15.56 1.55 5.18
CA TYR A 134 -15.33 1.82 3.76
C TYR A 134 -15.44 0.56 2.90
N VAL A 135 -14.84 -0.54 3.33
CA VAL A 135 -14.93 -1.84 2.64
C VAL A 135 -16.37 -2.33 2.56
N GLN A 136 -17.17 -2.15 3.62
CA GLN A 136 -18.59 -2.50 3.60
C GLN A 136 -19.41 -1.57 2.69
N LYS A 137 -19.13 -0.26 2.71
CA LYS A 137 -19.89 0.75 1.96
C LYS A 137 -19.58 0.76 0.46
N TYR A 138 -18.31 0.64 0.08
CA TYR A 138 -17.85 0.80 -1.30
C TYR A 138 -17.23 -0.48 -1.90
N GLY A 139 -16.94 -1.50 -1.08
CA GLY A 139 -16.56 -2.84 -1.54
C GLY A 139 -15.37 -2.85 -2.49
N VAL A 140 -15.64 -3.28 -3.72
CA VAL A 140 -14.68 -3.42 -4.84
C VAL A 140 -13.88 -2.13 -5.07
N PHE A 141 -14.55 -0.97 -4.99
CA PHE A 141 -13.89 0.32 -5.23
C PHE A 141 -12.86 0.64 -4.14
N THR A 142 -13.15 0.35 -2.87
CA THR A 142 -12.19 0.52 -1.78
C THR A 142 -10.98 -0.37 -1.97
N VAL A 143 -11.17 -1.63 -2.34
CA VAL A 143 -10.06 -2.56 -2.57
C VAL A 143 -9.15 -2.05 -3.68
N TRP A 144 -9.72 -1.64 -4.82
CA TRP A 144 -8.93 -1.11 -5.94
C TRP A 144 -8.17 0.17 -5.56
N LEU A 145 -8.86 1.12 -4.93
CA LEU A 145 -8.27 2.41 -4.55
C LEU A 145 -7.12 2.24 -3.56
N PHE A 146 -7.31 1.43 -2.52
CA PHE A 146 -6.27 1.17 -1.52
C PHE A 146 -5.12 0.32 -2.09
N ALA A 147 -5.40 -0.57 -3.06
CA ALA A 147 -4.35 -1.36 -3.71
C ALA A 147 -3.42 -0.47 -4.56
N PHE A 148 -4.01 0.52 -5.23
CA PHE A 148 -3.31 1.51 -6.04
C PHE A 148 -2.47 2.47 -5.20
N LEU A 149 -2.96 2.89 -4.03
CA LEU A 149 -2.20 3.77 -3.15
C LEU A 149 -0.99 3.03 -2.54
N PRO A 150 0.20 3.66 -2.45
CA PRO A 150 1.38 3.08 -1.80
C PRO A 150 1.26 3.15 -0.28
N LEU A 151 0.18 2.57 0.27
CA LEU A 151 -0.06 2.53 1.71
C LEU A 151 0.45 1.20 2.27
N PRO A 152 1.27 1.21 3.33
CA PRO A 152 1.73 0.00 4.02
C PRO A 152 0.62 -0.68 4.85
N LEU A 153 -0.65 -0.35 4.58
CA LEU A 153 -1.82 -0.73 5.37
C LEU A 153 -2.83 -1.54 4.54
N PHE A 154 -2.45 -1.95 3.32
CA PHE A 154 -3.34 -2.71 2.45
C PHE A 154 -3.71 -4.08 3.05
N ASP A 155 -2.82 -4.67 3.86
CA ASP A 155 -3.10 -5.91 4.60
C ASP A 155 -4.37 -5.80 5.45
N LEU A 156 -4.63 -4.63 6.05
CA LEU A 156 -5.85 -4.37 6.83
C LEU A 156 -7.11 -4.40 5.95
N VAL A 157 -7.00 -3.93 4.71
CA VAL A 157 -8.08 -4.01 3.72
C VAL A 157 -8.33 -5.46 3.33
N GLY A 158 -7.27 -6.26 3.17
CA GLY A 158 -7.36 -7.72 2.95
C GLY A 158 -8.09 -8.41 4.09
N VAL A 159 -7.60 -8.26 5.32
CA VAL A 159 -8.21 -8.86 6.52
C VAL A 159 -9.67 -8.43 6.69
N THR A 160 -9.98 -7.13 6.57
CA THR A 160 -11.36 -6.65 6.73
C THR A 160 -12.29 -7.10 5.61
N ALA A 161 -11.81 -7.19 4.36
CA ALA A 161 -12.58 -7.75 3.24
C ALA A 161 -12.86 -9.25 3.43
N GLY A 162 -11.88 -9.99 3.94
CA GLY A 162 -12.02 -11.40 4.32
C GLY A 162 -13.03 -11.61 5.44
N ALA A 163 -12.89 -10.85 6.53
CA ALA A 163 -13.79 -10.88 7.69
C ALA A 163 -15.23 -10.48 7.30
N GLY A 164 -15.37 -9.50 6.41
CA GLY A 164 -16.64 -9.10 5.80
C GLY A 164 -17.21 -10.11 4.78
N LYS A 165 -16.57 -11.27 4.60
CA LYS A 165 -16.98 -12.35 3.69
C LYS A 165 -17.15 -11.92 2.23
N MET A 166 -16.43 -10.89 1.78
CA MET A 166 -16.46 -10.43 0.39
C MET A 166 -16.10 -11.58 -0.56
N PRO A 167 -16.82 -11.83 -1.67
CA PRO A 167 -16.45 -12.89 -2.62
C PRO A 167 -15.03 -12.74 -3.17
N LEU A 168 -14.28 -13.84 -3.28
CA LEU A 168 -12.87 -13.84 -3.69
C LEU A 168 -12.61 -13.07 -5.00
N PRO A 169 -13.39 -13.26 -6.09
CA PRO A 169 -13.18 -12.50 -7.33
C PRO A 169 -13.36 -10.99 -7.16
N LYS A 170 -14.30 -10.58 -6.28
CA LYS A 170 -14.56 -9.17 -5.97
C LYS A 170 -13.45 -8.53 -5.14
N TYR A 171 -12.56 -9.32 -4.56
CA TYR A 171 -11.36 -8.84 -3.88
C TYR A 171 -10.13 -8.91 -4.78
N ILE A 172 -9.84 -10.07 -5.37
CA ILE A 172 -8.57 -10.32 -6.07
C ILE A 172 -8.44 -9.56 -7.39
N ILE A 173 -9.52 -9.44 -8.18
CA ILE A 173 -9.50 -8.71 -9.45
C ILE A 173 -9.16 -7.22 -9.24
N PRO A 174 -9.90 -6.46 -8.41
CA PRO A 174 -9.57 -5.06 -8.15
C PRO A 174 -8.22 -4.90 -7.44
N CYS A 175 -7.83 -5.83 -6.56
CA CYS A 175 -6.51 -5.84 -5.94
C CYS A 175 -5.41 -5.97 -7.00
N MET A 176 -5.49 -6.96 -7.90
CA MET A 176 -4.54 -7.17 -8.99
C MET A 176 -4.43 -5.93 -9.88
N ILE A 177 -5.56 -5.37 -10.32
CA ILE A 177 -5.55 -4.17 -11.18
C ILE A 177 -4.87 -3.00 -10.46
N GLY A 178 -5.24 -2.73 -9.20
CA GLY A 178 -4.65 -1.64 -8.43
C GLY A 178 -3.15 -1.83 -8.20
N LYS A 179 -2.70 -3.05 -7.89
CA LYS A 179 -1.28 -3.36 -7.70
C LYS A 179 -0.50 -3.24 -9.00
N VAL A 180 -1.00 -3.78 -10.12
CA VAL A 180 -0.34 -3.65 -11.44
C VAL A 180 -0.24 -2.18 -11.84
N MET A 181 -1.32 -1.40 -11.73
CA MET A 181 -1.28 0.03 -12.05
C MET A 181 -0.28 0.78 -11.18
N LYS A 182 -0.23 0.48 -9.87
CA LYS A 182 0.78 1.05 -8.97
C LYS A 182 2.19 0.71 -9.43
N MET A 183 2.48 -0.57 -9.66
CA MET A 183 3.81 -1.02 -10.11
C MET A 183 4.21 -0.35 -11.42
N MET A 184 3.26 -0.22 -12.34
CA MET A 184 3.46 0.42 -13.63
C MET A 184 3.86 1.89 -13.47
N VAL A 185 3.12 2.65 -12.65
CA VAL A 185 3.47 4.05 -12.34
C VAL A 185 4.89 4.17 -11.79
N TYR A 186 5.25 3.34 -10.81
CA TYR A 186 6.59 3.40 -10.20
C TYR A 186 7.71 3.03 -11.19
N VAL A 187 7.54 1.95 -11.95
CA VAL A 187 8.54 1.52 -12.94
C VAL A 187 8.75 2.59 -14.00
N PHE A 188 7.68 3.13 -14.58
CA PHE A 188 7.80 4.18 -15.61
C PHE A 188 8.35 5.49 -15.05
N LEU A 189 8.00 5.86 -13.81
CA LEU A 189 8.59 7.03 -13.15
C LEU A 189 10.10 6.85 -12.96
N VAL A 190 10.54 5.66 -12.53
CA VAL A 190 11.97 5.36 -12.36
C VAL A 190 12.71 5.32 -13.70
N GLN A 191 12.13 4.70 -14.73
CA GLN A 191 12.71 4.70 -16.08
C GLN A 191 12.85 6.11 -16.64
N TRP A 192 11.81 6.93 -16.49
CA TRP A 192 11.85 8.34 -16.90
C TRP A 192 12.92 9.13 -16.16
N TYR A 193 13.06 8.92 -14.85
CA TYR A 193 14.08 9.58 -14.03
C TYR A 193 15.51 9.13 -14.38
N LEU A 194 15.71 7.83 -14.61
CA LEU A 194 17.02 7.25 -14.90
C LEU A 194 17.40 7.30 -16.40
N LYS A 195 16.48 7.69 -17.28
CA LYS A 195 16.63 7.68 -18.75
C LYS A 195 17.10 6.33 -19.32
N ILE A 196 16.54 5.24 -18.79
CA ILE A 196 16.78 3.85 -19.22
C ILE A 196 15.45 3.27 -19.69
#